data_AF-A0A2X0SSG2-F1
#
_entry.id   AF-A0A2X0SSG2-F1
#
_cell.length_a   1.000
_cell.length_b   1.000
_cell.length_c   1.000
_cell.angle_alpha   90.00
_cell.angle_beta   90.00
_cell.angle_gamma   90.00
#
_symmetry.space_group_name_H-M   'P 1'
#
loop_
_entity.id
_entity.type
_entity.pdbx_description
1 polymer ?
#
loop_
_entity_poly.entity_id
_entity_poly.type
_entity_poly.pdbx_seq_one_letter_code
_entity_poly.pdbx_strand_id
1 'polypeptide(L)'
;MCRLSRQFRFHEGVKLELLLNCLEREAYLVRVAPSWFNKYVKLGAAKDATSAANLKASIQDLENANSARAKVGSRRLKVSPILTAISMIDADYQKQGGVHHPQYYKYEDSLENISAGSEPITIWMTEKNNWKEDVRKNSSLKSLEFHPNWDNQAYTDAVMGAHGYKVAGHYTNLVNRNHRIMGMAHMTDNNYGYADVYNASSKNNKGSLTLGQYKSLVNKWLNR
;
A
#
# COMPACT_ATOMS: atom_id res chain seq x y z
N MET A 1 -22.91 -1.96 4.70
CA MET A 1 -22.75 -1.75 3.24
C MET A 1 -22.03 -0.44 3.06
N CYS A 2 -20.74 -0.45 2.73
CA CYS A 2 -20.01 0.76 2.35
C CYS A 2 -20.64 1.29 1.06
N ARG A 3 -21.54 2.28 1.14
CA ARG A 3 -22.21 2.89 -0.03
C ARG A 3 -21.26 3.87 -0.71
N LEU A 4 -20.08 3.39 -1.13
CA LEU A 4 -19.20 4.10 -2.06
C LEU A 4 -19.87 4.34 -3.42
N SER A 5 -21.00 3.69 -3.72
CA SER A 5 -21.73 3.83 -4.99
C SER A 5 -22.73 4.99 -5.07
N ARG A 6 -23.13 5.62 -3.95
CA ARG A 6 -24.19 6.67 -3.97
C ARG A 6 -23.80 8.04 -3.41
N GLN A 7 -22.61 8.23 -2.84
CA GLN A 7 -22.30 9.46 -2.10
C GLN A 7 -20.86 9.99 -2.26
N PHE A 8 -20.24 9.80 -3.42
CA PHE A 8 -19.15 10.69 -3.85
C PHE A 8 -19.72 12.08 -4.21
N ARG A 9 -20.19 12.84 -3.22
CA ARG A 9 -20.28 14.30 -3.30
C ARG A 9 -19.24 14.82 -2.32
N PHE A 10 -18.05 15.11 -2.82
CA PHE A 10 -17.06 15.84 -2.04
C PHE A 10 -17.52 17.31 -1.97
N HIS A 11 -18.44 17.63 -1.06
CA HIS A 11 -18.53 19.00 -0.56
C HIS A 11 -17.38 19.20 0.43
N GLU A 12 -16.77 20.38 0.40
CA GLU A 12 -15.50 20.69 1.09
C GLU A 12 -15.50 20.41 2.60
N GLY A 13 -16.67 20.22 3.24
CA GLY A 13 -16.81 19.85 4.65
C GLY A 13 -17.03 18.36 5.00
N VAL A 14 -17.13 17.43 4.04
CA VAL A 14 -17.55 16.02 4.29
C VAL A 14 -16.39 15.00 4.15
N LYS A 15 -15.16 15.48 3.94
CA LYS A 15 -14.05 14.63 3.45
C LYS A 15 -13.45 13.69 4.52
N LEU A 16 -13.32 14.16 5.75
CA LEU A 16 -12.67 13.41 6.84
C LEU A 16 -13.56 12.31 7.41
N GLU A 17 -14.83 12.63 7.61
CA GLU A 17 -15.82 11.72 8.16
C GLU A 17 -16.04 10.51 7.24
N LEU A 18 -15.95 10.68 5.90
CA LEU A 18 -16.08 9.56 4.96
C LEU A 18 -14.87 8.62 4.96
N LEU A 19 -13.64 9.17 5.03
CA LEU A 19 -12.41 8.38 5.09
C LEU A 19 -12.35 7.60 6.42
N LEU A 20 -12.63 8.28 7.53
CA LEU A 20 -12.71 7.66 8.85
C LEU A 20 -13.89 6.68 8.95
N ASN A 21 -15.08 7.00 8.42
CA ASN A 21 -16.22 6.05 8.38
C ASN A 21 -15.94 4.80 7.53
N CYS A 22 -15.07 4.88 6.51
CA CYS A 22 -14.62 3.72 5.75
C CYS A 22 -13.69 2.84 6.59
N LEU A 23 -12.80 3.45 7.37
CA LEU A 23 -11.93 2.75 8.31
C LEU A 23 -12.80 2.13 9.41
N GLU A 24 -13.54 2.95 10.18
CA GLU A 24 -14.93 2.77 10.64
C GLU A 24 -15.54 1.38 10.89
N ARG A 25 -15.75 0.68 9.79
CA ARG A 25 -16.72 -0.42 9.75
C ARG A 25 -16.07 -1.76 9.47
N GLU A 26 -14.78 -1.77 9.13
CA GLU A 26 -14.14 -2.96 8.57
C GLU A 26 -12.66 -3.12 8.97
N ALA A 27 -11.95 -2.08 9.45
CA ALA A 27 -10.61 -2.25 10.05
C ALA A 27 -10.71 -2.51 11.57
N TYR A 28 -9.68 -3.11 12.17
CA TYR A 28 -9.54 -3.14 13.64
C TYR A 28 -9.27 -1.71 14.11
N LEU A 29 -10.30 -0.97 14.50
CA LEU A 29 -10.18 0.48 14.63
C LEU A 29 -9.72 0.94 15.98
N VAL A 30 -8.59 1.63 15.93
CA VAL A 30 -8.36 2.78 16.78
C VAL A 30 -9.46 3.81 16.47
N ARG A 31 -10.31 4.10 17.46
CA ARG A 31 -11.49 4.98 17.34
C ARG A 31 -11.16 6.48 17.29
N VAL A 32 -9.88 6.83 17.34
CA VAL A 32 -9.43 8.22 17.45
C VAL A 32 -8.33 8.43 16.44
N ALA A 33 -8.42 9.51 15.66
CA ALA A 33 -7.35 9.89 14.76
C ALA A 33 -6.06 10.15 15.57
N PRO A 34 -4.88 9.76 15.06
CA PRO A 34 -3.64 10.04 15.75
C PRO A 34 -3.43 11.55 15.86
N SER A 35 -2.72 12.01 16.90
CA SER A 35 -2.45 13.44 17.13
C SER A 35 -1.76 14.12 15.94
N TRP A 36 -0.99 13.36 15.16
CA TRP A 36 -0.32 13.83 13.96
C TRP A 36 -1.22 13.92 12.72
N PHE A 37 -2.41 13.31 12.72
CA PHE A 37 -3.25 13.19 11.52
C PHE A 37 -3.51 14.55 10.87
N ASN A 38 -4.07 15.49 11.64
CA ASN A 38 -4.41 16.81 11.13
C ASN A 38 -3.17 17.65 10.79
N LYS A 39 -1.98 17.28 11.28
CA LYS A 39 -0.72 17.95 10.92
C LYS A 39 -0.33 17.59 9.49
N TYR A 40 -0.46 16.32 9.10
CA TYR A 40 0.09 15.79 7.84
C TYR A 40 -0.95 15.50 6.77
N VAL A 41 -2.15 15.05 7.13
CA VAL A 41 -3.24 14.76 6.19
C VAL A 41 -4.06 16.02 5.93
N LYS A 42 -4.06 16.48 4.68
CA LYS A 42 -4.75 17.70 4.22
C LYS A 42 -5.62 17.34 3.02
N LEU A 43 -6.81 16.81 3.30
CA LEU A 43 -7.68 16.18 2.30
C LEU A 43 -7.96 17.07 1.08
N GLY A 44 -7.49 16.64 -0.08
CA GLY A 44 -7.62 17.29 -1.37
C GLY A 44 -6.58 18.38 -1.64
N ALA A 45 -5.66 18.67 -0.73
CA ALA A 45 -4.56 19.60 -0.99
C ALA A 45 -3.67 19.06 -2.12
N ALA A 46 -3.09 19.96 -2.92
CA ALA A 46 -2.43 19.60 -4.19
C ALA A 46 -1.36 18.49 -4.07
N LYS A 47 -0.61 18.50 -2.96
CA LYS A 47 0.47 17.54 -2.73
C LYS A 47 0.08 16.35 -1.84
N ASP A 48 -1.14 16.35 -1.31
CA ASP A 48 -1.65 15.30 -0.43
C ASP A 48 -1.97 14.03 -1.21
N ALA A 49 -1.90 12.87 -0.57
CA ALA A 49 -2.20 11.61 -1.24
C ALA A 49 -3.62 11.53 -1.82
N THR A 50 -4.53 12.34 -1.27
CA THR A 50 -5.91 12.44 -1.72
C THR A 50 -6.14 13.47 -2.84
N SER A 51 -5.07 14.11 -3.35
CA SER A 51 -5.16 15.04 -4.47
C SER A 51 -5.53 14.33 -5.78
N ALA A 52 -6.17 15.05 -6.69
CA ALA A 52 -6.57 14.53 -8.00
C ALA A 52 -5.38 13.99 -8.81
N ALA A 53 -4.26 14.72 -8.82
CA ALA A 53 -3.05 14.33 -9.52
C ALA A 53 -2.42 13.07 -8.92
N ASN A 54 -2.35 13.00 -7.60
CA ASN A 54 -1.73 11.90 -6.87
C ASN A 54 -2.58 10.62 -6.93
N LEU A 55 -3.91 10.76 -6.87
CA LEU A 55 -4.84 9.65 -7.14
C LEU A 55 -4.63 9.06 -8.54
N LYS A 56 -4.44 9.91 -9.55
CA LYS A 56 -4.16 9.45 -10.92
C LYS A 56 -2.81 8.72 -11.02
N ALA A 57 -1.77 9.23 -10.37
CA ALA A 57 -0.46 8.58 -10.31
C ALA A 57 -0.56 7.17 -9.68
N SER A 58 -1.26 7.05 -8.54
CA SER A 58 -1.42 5.77 -7.83
C SER A 58 -2.09 4.66 -8.67
N ILE A 59 -2.92 5.00 -9.67
CA ILE A 59 -3.50 4.00 -10.58
C ILE A 59 -2.41 3.32 -11.41
N GLN A 60 -1.42 4.08 -11.88
CA GLN A 60 -0.31 3.53 -12.65
C GLN A 60 0.49 2.55 -11.79
N ASP A 61 0.72 2.88 -10.52
CA ASP A 61 1.45 1.97 -9.63
C ASP A 61 0.68 0.70 -9.30
N LEU A 62 -0.65 0.77 -9.14
CA LEU A 62 -1.51 -0.41 -9.02
C LEU A 62 -1.43 -1.30 -10.28
N GLU A 63 -1.38 -0.69 -11.48
CA GLU A 63 -1.18 -1.41 -12.75
C GLU A 63 0.21 -2.07 -12.79
N ASN A 64 1.25 -1.35 -12.39
CA ASN A 64 2.62 -1.82 -12.33
C ASN A 64 2.76 -3.00 -11.33
N ALA A 65 2.20 -2.88 -10.13
CA ALA A 65 2.21 -3.92 -9.10
C ALA A 65 1.58 -5.22 -9.61
N ASN A 66 0.39 -5.13 -10.21
CA ASN A 66 -0.28 -6.29 -10.79
C ASN A 66 0.47 -6.90 -11.98
N SER A 67 1.17 -6.08 -12.76
CA SER A 67 2.01 -6.56 -13.86
C SER A 67 3.26 -7.27 -13.36
N ALA A 68 3.92 -6.73 -12.32
CA ALA A 68 5.06 -7.35 -11.66
C ALA A 68 4.70 -8.70 -11.04
N ARG A 69 3.56 -8.78 -10.35
CA ARG A 69 3.02 -10.04 -9.80
C ARG A 69 2.76 -11.09 -10.88
N ALA A 70 2.12 -10.70 -11.98
CA ALA A 70 1.83 -11.60 -13.09
C ALA A 70 3.11 -12.19 -13.72
N LYS A 71 4.18 -11.40 -13.87
CA LYS A 71 5.48 -11.84 -14.41
C LYS A 71 6.13 -12.98 -13.61
N VAL A 72 5.78 -13.14 -12.34
CA VAL A 72 6.29 -14.22 -11.46
C VAL A 72 5.24 -15.29 -11.15
N GLY A 73 4.13 -15.31 -11.89
CA GLY A 73 3.05 -16.27 -11.71
C GLY A 73 2.17 -16.01 -10.48
N SER A 74 2.34 -14.87 -9.81
CA SER A 74 1.44 -14.45 -8.73
C SER A 74 0.19 -13.81 -9.32
N ARG A 75 -0.98 -14.18 -8.79
CA ARG A 75 -2.25 -13.64 -9.30
C ARG A 75 -2.37 -12.13 -9.08
N ARG A 76 -3.13 -11.50 -9.97
CA ARG A 76 -3.53 -10.09 -9.86
C ARG A 76 -4.44 -9.88 -8.65
N LEU A 77 -4.29 -8.72 -8.01
CA LEU A 77 -5.03 -8.29 -6.84
C LEU A 77 -6.18 -7.37 -7.25
N LYS A 78 -7.25 -7.41 -6.44
CA LYS A 78 -8.30 -6.40 -6.46
C LYS A 78 -7.86 -5.18 -5.63
N VAL A 79 -8.40 -4.02 -5.96
CA VAL A 79 -8.16 -2.77 -5.21
C VAL A 79 -9.16 -2.68 -4.07
N SER A 80 -8.66 -2.51 -2.85
CA SER A 80 -9.44 -2.36 -1.63
C SER A 80 -9.54 -0.89 -1.26
N PRO A 81 -10.76 -0.31 -1.16
CA PRO A 81 -10.93 1.07 -0.70
C PRO A 81 -10.31 1.33 0.69
N ILE A 82 -10.35 0.34 1.59
CA ILE A 82 -9.80 0.43 2.93
C ILE A 82 -8.27 0.49 2.88
N LEU A 83 -7.63 -0.43 2.15
CA LEU A 83 -6.18 -0.42 2.01
C LEU A 83 -5.71 0.83 1.27
N THR A 84 -6.47 1.33 0.29
CA THR A 84 -6.18 2.61 -0.37
C THR A 84 -6.26 3.77 0.61
N ALA A 85 -7.27 3.83 1.48
CA ALA A 85 -7.38 4.86 2.50
C ALA A 85 -6.23 4.79 3.52
N ILE A 86 -5.85 3.60 3.97
CA ILE A 86 -4.68 3.37 4.84
C ILE A 86 -3.41 3.87 4.15
N SER A 87 -3.16 3.41 2.91
CA SER A 87 -2.02 3.86 2.11
C SER A 87 -1.97 5.39 1.94
N MET A 88 -3.11 6.06 1.75
CA MET A 88 -3.13 7.53 1.64
C MET A 88 -2.66 8.20 2.93
N ILE A 89 -3.20 7.76 4.07
CA ILE A 89 -2.84 8.28 5.38
C ILE A 89 -1.37 8.03 5.66
N ASP A 90 -0.89 6.82 5.35
CA ASP A 90 0.49 6.41 5.58
C ASP A 90 1.46 7.14 4.65
N ALA A 91 1.04 7.44 3.41
CA ALA A 91 1.82 8.25 2.47
C ALA A 91 1.93 9.69 2.99
N ASP A 92 0.82 10.30 3.40
CA ASP A 92 0.80 11.65 3.96
C ASP A 92 1.58 11.76 5.27
N TYR A 93 1.60 10.70 6.10
CA TYR A 93 2.43 10.66 7.31
C TYR A 93 3.91 10.94 7.00
N GLN A 94 4.42 10.53 5.84
CA GLN A 94 5.84 10.73 5.47
C GLN A 94 6.24 12.21 5.33
N LYS A 95 5.28 13.15 5.32
CA LYS A 95 5.53 14.60 5.49
C LYS A 95 6.22 14.94 6.80
N GLN A 96 6.28 14.01 7.76
CA GLN A 96 7.07 14.17 8.98
C GLN A 96 8.59 14.26 8.73
N GLY A 97 9.06 13.86 7.55
CA GLY A 97 10.48 13.83 7.20
C GLY A 97 11.10 12.46 7.47
N GLY A 98 11.01 11.56 6.49
CA GLY A 98 11.60 10.22 6.53
C GLY A 98 10.78 9.18 5.77
N VAL A 99 11.18 7.92 5.87
CA VAL A 99 10.41 6.75 5.41
C VAL A 99 10.18 5.85 6.61
N HIS A 100 8.98 5.92 7.18
CA HIS A 100 8.63 5.23 8.42
C HIS A 100 7.25 4.61 8.33
N HIS A 101 7.15 3.34 8.72
CA HIS A 101 5.88 2.66 8.89
C HIS A 101 5.09 3.29 10.06
N PRO A 102 3.95 3.97 9.81
CA PRO A 102 3.19 4.63 10.89
C PRO A 102 2.55 3.61 11.83
N GLN A 103 2.21 2.44 11.29
CA GLN A 103 1.62 1.29 12.00
C GLN A 103 0.35 1.62 12.81
N TYR A 104 -0.30 2.75 12.55
CA TYR A 104 -1.43 3.23 13.35
C TYR A 104 -2.75 2.60 12.91
N TYR A 105 -3.02 2.63 11.62
CA TYR A 105 -4.14 1.91 11.02
C TYR A 105 -3.60 0.63 10.38
N LYS A 106 -4.22 -0.51 10.70
CA LYS A 106 -3.88 -1.82 10.12
C LYS A 106 -5.16 -2.51 9.70
N TYR A 107 -5.12 -3.24 8.59
CA TYR A 107 -6.25 -4.05 8.13
C TYR A 107 -5.84 -5.52 8.09
N GLU A 108 -6.28 -6.26 9.10
CA GLU A 108 -5.96 -7.68 9.26
C GLU A 108 -4.46 -7.94 9.00
N ASP A 109 -4.10 -9.05 8.37
CA ASP A 109 -2.72 -9.44 8.04
C ASP A 109 -2.05 -8.58 6.94
N SER A 110 -2.39 -7.29 6.87
CA SER A 110 -1.81 -6.36 5.91
C SER A 110 -0.31 -6.19 6.11
N LEU A 111 0.42 -6.22 5.01
CA LEU A 111 1.83 -5.87 4.92
C LEU A 111 1.99 -4.59 4.09
N GLU A 112 2.96 -3.78 4.47
CA GLU A 112 3.21 -2.45 3.90
C GLU A 112 4.59 -2.41 3.22
N ASN A 113 4.66 -1.78 2.05
CA ASN A 113 5.89 -1.29 1.46
C ASN A 113 5.82 0.24 1.36
N ILE A 114 6.94 0.90 1.65
CA ILE A 114 7.07 2.36 1.47
C ILE A 114 8.31 2.64 0.63
N SER A 115 8.19 3.58 -0.30
CA SER A 115 9.32 4.10 -1.07
C SER A 115 9.33 5.62 -1.00
N ALA A 116 10.51 6.20 -1.11
CA ALA A 116 10.69 7.61 -1.45
C ALA A 116 11.43 7.69 -2.79
N GLY A 117 11.03 8.61 -3.66
CA GLY A 117 11.57 8.70 -5.02
C GLY A 117 10.95 7.69 -6.00
N SER A 118 11.49 7.61 -7.22
CA SER A 118 10.78 7.12 -8.43
C SER A 118 10.56 5.63 -8.51
N GLU A 119 9.49 5.25 -9.22
CA GLU A 119 9.28 3.89 -9.72
C GLU A 119 9.29 2.82 -8.61
N PRO A 120 8.44 2.96 -7.58
CA PRO A 120 8.48 2.12 -6.38
C PRO A 120 8.41 0.62 -6.71
N ILE A 121 7.53 0.24 -7.63
CA ILE A 121 7.35 -1.16 -8.04
C ILE A 121 8.61 -1.72 -8.69
N THR A 122 9.28 -0.94 -9.54
CA THR A 122 10.51 -1.37 -10.22
C THR A 122 11.63 -1.57 -9.21
N ILE A 123 11.82 -0.61 -8.30
CA ILE A 123 12.82 -0.68 -7.23
C ILE A 123 12.58 -1.90 -6.33
N TRP A 124 11.37 -2.08 -5.83
CA TRP A 124 11.03 -3.23 -4.97
C TRP A 124 11.26 -4.57 -5.68
N MET A 125 11.04 -4.65 -6.99
CA MET A 125 11.32 -5.87 -7.75
C MET A 125 12.82 -6.16 -7.92
N THR A 126 13.70 -5.17 -7.78
CA THR A 126 15.17 -5.41 -7.85
C THR A 126 15.68 -6.25 -6.68
N GLU A 127 15.00 -6.20 -5.52
CA GLU A 127 15.31 -7.02 -4.36
C GLU A 127 15.15 -8.53 -4.59
N LYS A 128 14.55 -8.94 -5.73
CA LYS A 128 14.62 -10.33 -6.20
C LYS A 128 16.06 -10.86 -6.26
N ASN A 129 17.02 -10.00 -6.57
CA ASN A 129 18.44 -10.39 -6.60
C ASN A 129 18.99 -10.62 -5.19
N ASN A 130 18.57 -9.82 -4.21
CA ASN A 130 18.90 -10.02 -2.80
C ASN A 130 18.35 -11.37 -2.32
N TRP A 131 17.06 -11.63 -2.59
CA TRP A 131 16.43 -12.91 -2.27
C TRP A 131 17.18 -14.12 -2.85
N LYS A 132 17.62 -14.05 -4.12
CA LYS A 132 18.41 -15.12 -4.74
C LYS A 132 19.74 -15.34 -4.03
N GLU A 133 20.42 -14.28 -3.60
CA GLU A 133 21.66 -14.40 -2.84
C GLU A 133 21.41 -15.03 -1.47
N ASP A 134 20.35 -14.62 -0.78
CA ASP A 134 19.96 -15.15 0.52
C ASP A 134 19.60 -16.64 0.43
N VAL A 135 18.90 -17.06 -0.65
CA VAL A 135 18.63 -18.48 -0.95
C VAL A 135 19.92 -19.27 -1.23
N ARG A 136 20.96 -18.65 -1.82
CA ARG A 136 22.25 -19.33 -1.99
C ARG A 136 22.97 -19.55 -0.66
N LYS A 137 22.83 -18.60 0.29
CA LYS A 137 23.34 -18.73 1.65
C LYS A 137 22.55 -19.76 2.47
N ASN A 138 21.22 -19.79 2.30
CA ASN A 138 20.33 -20.70 2.98
C ASN A 138 19.23 -21.21 2.04
N SER A 139 19.40 -22.43 1.54
CA SER A 139 18.51 -23.02 0.54
C SER A 139 17.08 -23.29 1.04
N SER A 140 16.86 -23.35 2.36
CA SER A 140 15.52 -23.51 2.94
C SER A 140 14.57 -22.35 2.59
N LEU A 141 15.14 -21.16 2.35
CA LEU A 141 14.38 -19.96 1.97
C LEU A 141 13.66 -20.12 0.63
N LYS A 142 14.14 -20.97 -0.29
CA LYS A 142 13.57 -21.11 -1.64
C LYS A 142 12.06 -21.35 -1.63
N SER A 143 11.56 -22.13 -0.67
CA SER A 143 10.14 -22.45 -0.54
C SER A 143 9.27 -21.28 -0.04
N LEU A 144 9.89 -20.25 0.53
CA LEU A 144 9.23 -19.13 1.22
C LEU A 144 9.10 -17.87 0.34
N GLU A 145 9.62 -17.88 -0.89
CA GLU A 145 9.66 -16.70 -1.79
C GLU A 145 8.29 -16.03 -1.97
N PHE A 146 7.24 -16.84 -2.05
CA PHE A 146 5.88 -16.39 -2.29
C PHE A 146 4.94 -16.58 -1.10
N HIS A 147 5.44 -17.13 0.00
CA HIS A 147 4.66 -17.54 1.17
C HIS A 147 5.43 -17.14 2.43
N PRO A 148 5.18 -15.92 2.95
CA PRO A 148 5.84 -15.44 4.15
C PRO A 148 5.71 -16.41 5.33
N ASN A 149 6.79 -16.56 6.09
CA ASN A 149 6.82 -17.33 7.32
C ASN A 149 7.66 -16.59 8.38
N TRP A 150 6.99 -15.77 9.17
CA TRP A 150 7.63 -14.94 10.19
C TRP A 150 8.16 -15.72 11.41
N ASP A 151 7.70 -16.97 11.60
CA ASP A 151 8.23 -17.88 12.62
C ASP A 151 9.59 -18.47 12.22
N ASN A 152 9.97 -18.36 10.94
CA ASN A 152 11.29 -18.76 10.46
C ASN A 152 12.27 -17.57 10.57
N GLN A 153 13.24 -17.67 11.49
CA GLN A 153 14.20 -16.59 11.72
C GLN A 153 15.00 -16.21 10.47
N ALA A 154 15.43 -17.18 9.66
CA ALA A 154 16.18 -16.89 8.44
C ALA A 154 15.33 -16.14 7.41
N TYR A 155 14.03 -16.41 7.36
CA TYR A 155 13.09 -15.64 6.54
C TYR A 155 12.99 -14.20 7.03
N THR A 156 12.81 -14.01 8.34
CA THR A 156 12.75 -12.69 8.96
C THR A 156 14.04 -11.91 8.73
N ASP A 157 15.21 -12.54 8.88
CA ASP A 157 16.50 -11.90 8.62
C ASP A 157 16.67 -11.50 7.16
N ALA A 158 16.24 -12.34 6.20
CA ALA A 158 16.29 -12.02 4.77
C ALA A 158 15.32 -10.90 4.39
N VAL A 159 14.11 -10.88 4.95
CA VAL A 159 13.14 -9.81 4.71
C VAL A 159 13.66 -8.47 5.24
N MET A 160 14.27 -8.47 6.43
CA MET A 160 14.75 -7.26 7.11
C MET A 160 16.18 -6.86 6.73
N GLY A 161 16.93 -7.70 6.01
CA GLY A 161 18.35 -7.48 5.71
C GLY A 161 19.23 -7.47 6.96
N ALA A 162 19.03 -8.44 7.85
CA ALA A 162 19.78 -8.58 9.10
C ALA A 162 20.77 -9.76 9.03
N HIS A 163 21.70 -9.84 9.99
CA HIS A 163 22.57 -11.01 10.20
C HIS A 163 23.30 -11.53 8.94
N GLY A 164 23.72 -10.62 8.05
CA GLY A 164 24.46 -10.96 6.82
C GLY A 164 23.58 -11.27 5.60
N TYR A 165 22.26 -11.19 5.74
CA TYR A 165 21.30 -11.21 4.64
C TYR A 165 21.10 -9.82 4.03
N LYS A 166 20.59 -9.77 2.80
CA LYS A 166 20.25 -8.52 2.11
C LYS A 166 18.75 -8.28 2.19
N VAL A 167 18.31 -7.02 2.24
CA VAL A 167 16.88 -6.69 2.33
C VAL A 167 16.11 -7.26 1.13
N ALA A 168 15.12 -8.12 1.40
CA ALA A 168 14.23 -8.70 0.39
C ALA A 168 12.74 -8.49 0.68
N GLY A 169 12.43 -7.68 1.69
CA GLY A 169 11.08 -7.51 2.21
C GLY A 169 10.09 -6.90 1.22
N HIS A 170 10.50 -5.90 0.45
CA HIS A 170 9.59 -5.26 -0.49
C HIS A 170 9.22 -6.22 -1.64
N TYR A 171 10.21 -6.94 -2.17
CA TYR A 171 9.97 -7.96 -3.19
C TYR A 171 9.02 -9.04 -2.68
N THR A 172 9.36 -9.69 -1.56
CA THR A 172 8.58 -10.82 -1.03
C THR A 172 7.17 -10.42 -0.62
N ASN A 173 6.97 -9.20 -0.08
CA ASN A 173 5.65 -8.64 0.15
C ASN A 173 4.87 -8.47 -1.16
N LEU A 174 5.47 -7.80 -2.16
CA LEU A 174 4.82 -7.51 -3.45
C LEU A 174 4.40 -8.79 -4.18
N VAL A 175 5.19 -9.86 -4.13
CA VAL A 175 4.92 -11.11 -4.87
C VAL A 175 4.16 -12.17 -4.08
N ASN A 176 3.90 -11.94 -2.78
CA ASN A 176 3.19 -12.87 -1.91
C ASN A 176 1.89 -13.40 -2.53
N ARG A 177 1.79 -14.73 -2.66
CA ARG A 177 0.65 -15.43 -3.28
C ARG A 177 -0.56 -15.54 -2.36
N ASN A 178 -0.41 -15.21 -1.09
CA ASN A 178 -1.51 -15.15 -0.13
C ASN A 178 -2.32 -13.85 -0.28
N HIS A 179 -1.71 -12.72 -0.66
CA HIS A 179 -2.40 -11.42 -0.78
C HIS A 179 -3.56 -11.42 -1.75
N ARG A 180 -4.79 -11.12 -1.35
CA ARG A 180 -6.01 -11.09 -2.20
C ARG A 180 -6.36 -9.68 -2.71
N ILE A 181 -6.05 -8.67 -1.91
CA ILE A 181 -6.36 -7.27 -2.17
C ILE A 181 -5.12 -6.40 -1.97
N MET A 182 -5.13 -5.21 -2.57
CA MET A 182 -4.13 -4.17 -2.40
C MET A 182 -4.75 -2.79 -2.29
N GLY A 183 -3.99 -1.85 -1.73
CA GLY A 183 -4.19 -0.41 -1.81
C GLY A 183 -2.87 0.25 -2.09
N MET A 184 -2.91 1.40 -2.76
CA MET A 184 -1.72 2.18 -3.04
C MET A 184 -2.04 3.66 -3.01
N ALA A 185 -1.06 4.47 -2.61
CA ALA A 185 -1.14 5.90 -2.64
C ALA A 185 0.22 6.51 -2.98
N HIS A 186 0.15 7.67 -3.62
CA HIS A 186 1.28 8.50 -4.03
C HIS A 186 1.12 9.87 -3.36
N MET A 187 2.18 10.51 -2.88
CA MET A 187 2.15 11.81 -2.20
C MET A 187 3.37 12.64 -2.62
N THR A 188 3.23 13.95 -2.83
CA THR A 188 4.26 14.80 -3.50
C THR A 188 4.77 15.96 -2.62
N ASP A 189 4.88 15.71 -1.31
CA ASP A 189 5.30 16.67 -0.27
C ASP A 189 6.26 16.05 0.76
N ASN A 190 7.26 15.28 0.32
CA ASN A 190 8.31 14.83 1.23
C ASN A 190 9.67 15.47 0.88
N ASN A 191 10.62 15.35 1.81
CA ASN A 191 11.99 15.85 1.65
C ASN A 191 12.76 15.18 0.48
N TYR A 192 12.20 14.14 -0.12
CA TYR A 192 12.76 13.34 -1.22
C TYR A 192 11.95 13.51 -2.52
N GLY A 193 11.04 14.51 -2.59
CA GLY A 193 10.10 14.73 -3.68
C GLY A 193 8.73 14.08 -3.46
N TYR A 194 8.67 12.76 -3.30
CA TYR A 194 7.42 12.01 -3.14
C TYR A 194 7.57 10.71 -2.38
N ALA A 195 6.46 10.23 -1.80
CA ALA A 195 6.35 8.95 -1.10
C ALA A 195 5.25 8.09 -1.72
N ASP A 196 5.56 6.81 -1.89
CA ASP A 196 4.63 5.80 -2.38
C ASP A 196 4.43 4.71 -1.33
N VAL A 197 3.17 4.43 -1.01
CA VAL A 197 2.81 3.43 0.00
C VAL A 197 1.91 2.37 -0.61
N TYR A 198 2.35 1.12 -0.55
CA TYR A 198 1.60 -0.05 -0.97
C TYR A 198 1.21 -0.89 0.24
N ASN A 199 -0.08 -1.17 0.39
CA ASN A 199 -0.60 -2.09 1.40
C ASN A 199 -1.25 -3.28 0.71
N ALA A 200 -1.02 -4.50 1.20
CA ALA A 200 -1.68 -5.70 0.70
C ALA A 200 -1.98 -6.70 1.81
N SER A 201 -3.10 -7.42 1.68
CA SER A 201 -3.60 -8.37 2.67
C SER A 201 -4.13 -9.63 2.01
N SER A 202 -4.04 -10.77 2.71
CA SER A 202 -4.64 -12.03 2.25
C SER A 202 -6.15 -12.08 2.42
N LYS A 203 -6.71 -11.16 3.20
CA LYS A 203 -8.10 -11.11 3.59
C LYS A 203 -8.87 -10.26 2.60
N ASN A 204 -9.94 -10.83 2.05
CA ASN A 204 -10.83 -10.05 1.20
C ASN A 204 -11.68 -9.13 2.07
N ASN A 205 -11.85 -7.88 1.65
CA ASN A 205 -12.92 -7.04 2.17
C ASN A 205 -14.08 -6.94 1.19
N LYS A 206 -15.30 -6.75 1.73
CA LYS A 206 -16.51 -6.55 0.93
C LYS A 206 -16.39 -5.21 0.21
N GLY A 207 -16.55 -5.22 -1.12
CA GLY A 207 -16.46 -4.00 -1.93
C GLY A 207 -15.09 -3.74 -2.58
N SER A 208 -14.15 -4.68 -2.49
CA SER A 208 -12.96 -4.68 -3.35
C SER A 208 -13.34 -4.67 -4.84
N LEU A 209 -12.62 -3.87 -5.62
CA LEU A 209 -12.88 -3.60 -7.03
C LEU A 209 -11.81 -4.26 -7.90
N THR A 210 -12.17 -4.68 -9.12
CA THR A 210 -11.13 -4.91 -10.12
C THR A 210 -10.41 -3.58 -10.42
N LEU A 211 -9.16 -3.66 -10.90
CA LEU A 211 -8.42 -2.45 -11.24
C LEU A 211 -9.14 -1.59 -12.29
N GLY A 212 -9.81 -2.22 -13.26
CA GLY A 212 -10.64 -1.52 -14.24
C GLY A 212 -11.82 -0.79 -13.60
N GLN A 213 -12.54 -1.44 -12.68
CA GLN A 213 -13.64 -0.81 -11.93
C GLN A 213 -13.15 0.38 -11.10
N TYR A 214 -12.02 0.23 -10.40
CA TYR A 214 -11.41 1.30 -9.62
C TYR A 214 -10.99 2.48 -10.51
N LYS A 215 -10.29 2.22 -11.61
CA LYS A 215 -9.86 3.24 -12.59
C LYS A 215 -11.06 4.00 -13.17
N SER A 216 -12.13 3.31 -13.55
CA SER A 216 -13.36 3.96 -14.03
C SER A 216 -14.00 4.86 -12.96
N LEU A 217 -14.01 4.41 -11.69
CA LEU A 217 -14.56 5.19 -10.58
C LEU A 217 -13.75 6.47 -10.32
N VAL A 218 -12.42 6.36 -10.28
CA VAL A 218 -11.53 7.52 -10.10
C VAL A 218 -11.64 8.49 -11.27
N ASN A 219 -11.60 8.01 -12.51
CA ASN A 219 -11.75 8.87 -13.70
C ASN A 219 -13.11 9.61 -13.71
N LYS A 220 -14.19 8.93 -13.32
CA LYS A 220 -15.51 9.56 -13.19
C LYS A 220 -15.53 10.62 -12.08
N TRP A 221 -14.70 10.49 -11.06
CA TRP A 221 -14.58 11.50 -10.02
C TRP A 221 -13.73 12.70 -10.46
N LEU A 222 -12.63 12.46 -11.17
CA LEU A 222 -11.72 13.50 -11.68
C LEU A 222 -12.36 14.43 -12.73
N ASN A 223 -13.36 13.94 -13.46
CA ASN A 223 -14.03 14.69 -14.53
C ASN A 223 -15.31 15.41 -14.05
N ARG A 224 -15.47 15.65 -12.74
CA ARG A 224 -16.58 16.42 -12.17
C ARG A 224 -16.12 17.79 -11.75
#